data_AF-A0A8T5LFP5-F1
#
_entry.id   AF-A0A8T5LFP5-F1
#
_cell.length_a   1.000
_cell.length_b   1.000
_cell.length_c   1.000
_cell.angle_alpha   90.00
_cell.angle_beta   90.00
_cell.angle_gamma   90.00
#
_symmetry.space_group_name_H-M   'P 1'
#
loop_
_entity.id
_entity.type
_entity.pdbx_description
1 polymer ?
#
loop_
_entity_poly.entity_id
_entity_poly.type
_entity_poly.pdbx_seq_one_letter_code
_entity_poly.pdbx_strand_id
1 'polypeptide(L)'
;AARAGLLHDIGKAVSGEVDGSHAIIGADILQKNGEKDIIINAVKAHHEEVPFEKKLVCSYNMMLGAVLGEGFHYDDAGMPLVPELILTQEYLQSDELMKRILLSTITNKSYLLSGSYEDYSFYEQKGWEKIVEVIFYMNNNQPLKQDSFLELMISNGERTGRDYLGYMNKEPVRNYLTNKINEKFNIFLKKGLLKEEYKGVVYNGER
;
A
#
# COMPACT_ATOMS: atom_id res chain seq x y z
N ALA A 1 9.83 -1.77 -5.40
CA ALA A 1 10.42 -2.14 -4.09
C ALA A 1 11.91 -1.78 -3.95
N ALA A 2 12.82 -2.32 -4.78
CA ALA A 2 14.28 -2.14 -4.62
C ALA A 2 14.74 -0.67 -4.48
N ARG A 3 14.19 0.23 -5.30
CA ARG A 3 14.54 1.67 -5.27
C ARG A 3 14.10 2.36 -3.98
N ALA A 4 12.94 2.01 -3.42
CA ALA A 4 12.50 2.54 -2.11
C ALA A 4 13.30 1.93 -0.96
N GLY A 5 13.61 0.62 -1.02
CA GLY A 5 14.45 -0.05 -0.02
C GLY A 5 15.88 0.52 0.03
N LEU A 6 16.47 0.88 -1.11
CA LEU A 6 17.77 1.54 -1.15
C LEU A 6 17.72 2.97 -0.56
N LEU A 7 16.64 3.69 -0.80
CA LEU A 7 16.53 5.11 -0.49
C LEU A 7 15.85 5.41 0.84
N HIS A 8 15.23 4.43 1.51
CA HIS A 8 14.41 4.69 2.70
C HIS A 8 15.18 5.39 3.83
N ASP A 9 16.46 5.08 3.96
CA ASP A 9 17.34 5.62 5.01
C ASP A 9 18.17 6.85 4.56
N ILE A 10 17.97 7.35 3.33
CA ILE A 10 18.82 8.43 2.76
C ILE A 10 18.83 9.70 3.63
N GLY A 11 17.75 9.97 4.36
CA GLY A 11 17.65 11.12 5.27
C GLY A 11 18.60 11.05 6.47
N LYS A 12 19.12 9.88 6.84
CA LYS A 12 20.11 9.74 7.94
C LYS A 12 21.41 10.48 7.65
N ALA A 13 21.73 10.69 6.37
CA ALA A 13 22.93 11.41 5.97
C ALA A 13 22.92 12.90 6.38
N VAL A 14 21.74 13.47 6.62
CA VAL A 14 21.56 14.91 6.92
C VAL A 14 20.65 15.19 8.11
N SER A 15 20.16 14.16 8.81
CA SER A 15 19.21 14.30 9.93
C SER A 15 19.78 15.00 11.17
N GLY A 16 21.09 15.22 11.24
CA GLY A 16 21.73 15.99 12.31
C GLY A 16 21.70 17.51 12.08
N GLU A 17 21.40 17.96 10.86
CA GLU A 17 21.45 19.37 10.46
C GLU A 17 20.07 19.94 10.10
N VAL A 18 19.05 19.09 9.98
CA VAL A 18 17.70 19.43 9.53
C VAL A 18 16.68 18.85 10.50
N ASP A 19 15.72 19.68 10.93
CA ASP A 19 14.62 19.25 11.79
C ASP A 19 13.68 18.27 11.07
N GLY A 20 13.41 17.12 11.70
CA GLY A 20 12.48 16.10 11.21
C GLY A 20 13.02 14.68 11.35
N SER A 21 12.16 13.68 11.10
CA SER A 21 12.62 12.28 11.01
C SER A 21 13.39 12.06 9.71
N HIS A 22 14.31 11.09 9.70
CA HIS A 22 15.03 10.75 8.46
C HIS A 22 14.11 10.24 7.35
N ALA A 23 12.91 9.73 7.69
CA ALA A 23 11.87 9.38 6.72
C ALA A 23 11.32 10.61 5.98
N ILE A 24 10.98 11.67 6.72
CA ILE A 24 10.47 12.92 6.15
C ILE A 24 11.56 13.64 5.37
N ILE A 25 12.76 13.76 5.96
CA ILE A 25 13.90 14.43 5.33
C ILE A 25 14.31 13.69 4.05
N GLY A 26 14.35 12.35 4.09
CA GLY A 26 14.63 11.52 2.93
C GLY A 26 13.60 11.72 1.82
N ALA A 27 12.31 11.75 2.16
CA ALA A 27 11.24 11.98 1.19
C ALA A 27 11.36 13.36 0.50
N ASP A 28 11.68 14.41 1.26
CA ASP A 28 11.83 15.77 0.71
C ASP A 28 13.04 15.89 -0.24
N ILE A 29 14.15 15.22 0.09
CA ILE A 29 15.32 15.12 -0.80
C ILE A 29 14.93 14.44 -2.12
N LEU A 30 14.22 13.32 -2.04
CA LEU A 30 13.79 12.57 -3.22
C LEU A 30 12.81 13.39 -4.10
N GLN A 31 11.88 14.12 -3.47
CA GLN A 31 10.95 14.99 -4.18
C GLN A 31 11.69 16.10 -4.96
N LYS A 32 12.65 16.77 -4.33
CA LYS A 32 13.46 17.82 -4.98
C LYS A 32 14.28 17.31 -6.16
N ASN A 33 14.65 16.02 -6.15
CA ASN A 33 15.41 15.37 -7.21
C ASN A 33 14.53 14.67 -8.26
N GLY A 34 13.21 14.89 -8.24
CA GLY A 34 12.30 14.37 -9.27
C GLY A 34 12.08 12.86 -9.21
N GLU A 35 12.26 12.24 -8.04
CA GLU A 35 11.96 10.82 -7.85
C GLU A 35 10.44 10.57 -7.95
N LYS A 36 10.04 9.33 -8.26
CA LYS A 36 8.61 9.00 -8.43
C LYS A 36 7.85 9.08 -7.10
N ASP A 37 6.61 9.59 -7.12
CA ASP A 37 5.74 9.73 -5.93
C ASP A 37 5.59 8.43 -5.11
N ILE A 38 5.54 7.28 -5.79
CA ILE A 38 5.49 5.97 -5.11
C ILE A 38 6.74 5.68 -4.27
N ILE A 39 7.91 6.10 -4.72
CA ILE A 39 9.17 5.92 -4.01
C ILE A 39 9.25 6.94 -2.87
N ILE A 40 8.85 8.19 -3.13
CA ILE A 40 8.77 9.25 -2.12
C ILE A 40 7.84 8.83 -0.98
N ASN A 41 6.62 8.35 -1.28
CA ASN A 41 5.68 7.88 -0.25
C ASN A 41 6.23 6.67 0.51
N ALA A 42 6.86 5.71 -0.18
CA ALA A 42 7.44 4.54 0.49
C ALA A 42 8.55 4.95 1.47
N VAL A 43 9.41 5.91 1.10
CA VAL A 43 10.41 6.49 2.02
C VAL A 43 9.76 7.35 3.10
N LYS A 44 8.71 8.09 2.81
CA LYS A 44 8.03 8.92 3.81
C LYS A 44 7.28 8.08 4.86
N ALA A 45 6.69 6.97 4.43
CA ALA A 45 5.80 6.13 5.23
C ALA A 45 6.53 5.02 6.01
N HIS A 46 7.84 4.81 5.82
CA HIS A 46 8.54 3.66 6.43
C HIS A 46 8.62 3.70 7.97
N HIS A 47 8.39 4.86 8.58
CA HIS A 47 8.22 5.04 10.02
C HIS A 47 6.76 5.08 10.48
N GLU A 48 5.80 4.85 9.58
CA GLU A 48 4.35 4.97 9.82
C GLU A 48 3.90 6.38 10.24
N GLU A 49 4.71 7.40 9.94
CA GLU A 49 4.41 8.82 10.18
C GLU A 49 3.36 9.35 9.21
N VAL A 50 3.33 8.80 7.99
CA VAL A 50 2.28 8.99 6.99
C VAL A 50 1.75 7.63 6.50
N PRO A 51 0.52 7.56 5.96
CA PRO A 51 0.00 6.33 5.38
C PRO A 51 0.83 5.87 4.17
N PHE A 52 1.03 4.56 4.06
CA PHE A 52 1.43 3.94 2.80
C PHE A 52 0.30 4.09 1.79
N GLU A 53 0.54 4.83 0.72
CA GLU A 53 -0.42 4.98 -0.38
C GLU A 53 -0.54 3.70 -1.20
N LYS A 54 0.56 2.94 -1.27
CA LYS A 54 0.63 1.64 -1.95
C LYS A 54 1.19 0.61 -0.98
N LYS A 55 0.40 -0.42 -0.72
CA LYS A 55 0.76 -1.54 0.16
C LYS A 55 1.24 -2.71 -0.69
N LEU A 56 2.26 -3.45 -0.23
CA LEU A 56 2.55 -4.76 -0.81
C LEU A 56 1.33 -5.66 -0.65
N VAL A 57 0.98 -6.38 -1.69
CA VAL A 57 0.33 -7.68 -1.52
C VAL A 57 1.28 -8.71 -2.14
N CYS A 58 1.76 -9.65 -1.33
CA CYS A 58 2.55 -10.78 -1.78
C CYS A 58 1.66 -12.02 -1.66
N SER A 59 1.57 -12.81 -2.72
CA SER A 59 0.86 -14.09 -2.64
C SER A 59 1.65 -15.06 -1.76
N TYR A 60 0.94 -16.00 -1.12
CA TYR A 60 1.57 -17.07 -0.36
C TYR A 60 2.58 -17.85 -1.21
N ASN A 61 2.25 -18.15 -2.46
CA ASN A 61 3.13 -18.88 -3.37
C ASN A 61 4.42 -18.09 -3.67
N MET A 62 4.32 -16.77 -3.85
CA MET A 62 5.50 -15.93 -4.08
C MET A 62 6.41 -15.86 -2.84
N MET A 63 5.82 -15.82 -1.65
CA MET A 63 6.56 -15.91 -0.39
C MET A 63 7.23 -17.29 -0.23
N LEU A 64 6.51 -18.36 -0.54
CA LEU A 64 7.03 -19.73 -0.48
C LEU A 64 8.19 -19.91 -1.47
N GLY A 65 8.04 -19.47 -2.71
CA GLY A 65 9.10 -19.55 -3.73
C GLY A 65 10.35 -18.74 -3.34
N ALA A 66 10.18 -17.59 -2.69
CA ALA A 66 11.31 -16.83 -2.13
C ALA A 66 12.09 -17.64 -1.09
N VAL A 67 11.38 -18.29 -0.15
CA VAL A 67 11.99 -19.14 0.89
C VAL A 67 12.65 -20.39 0.31
N LEU A 68 12.06 -20.97 -0.74
CA LEU A 68 12.59 -22.15 -1.43
C LEU A 68 13.78 -21.82 -2.36
N GLY A 69 14.15 -20.54 -2.48
CA GLY A 69 15.28 -20.12 -3.30
C GLY A 69 14.99 -20.04 -4.80
N GLU A 70 13.73 -20.07 -5.22
CA GLU A 70 13.32 -19.99 -6.64
C GLU A 70 13.68 -18.65 -7.30
N GLY A 71 14.13 -17.66 -6.52
CA GLY A 71 14.71 -16.43 -7.06
C GLY A 71 16.17 -16.59 -7.52
N PHE A 72 16.82 -17.73 -7.30
CA PHE A 72 18.23 -17.96 -7.66
C PHE A 72 18.35 -18.99 -8.76
N HIS A 73 19.41 -18.85 -9.56
CA HIS A 73 19.82 -19.87 -10.51
C HIS A 73 20.73 -20.86 -9.79
N TYR A 74 20.85 -22.08 -10.30
CA TYR A 74 21.69 -23.12 -9.71
C TYR A 74 22.57 -23.74 -10.80
N ASP A 75 23.81 -24.08 -10.47
CA ASP A 75 24.68 -24.84 -11.37
C ASP A 75 24.34 -26.35 -11.35
N ASP A 76 25.05 -27.13 -12.17
CA ASP A 76 24.84 -28.59 -12.28
C ASP A 76 25.09 -29.34 -10.97
N ALA A 77 25.82 -28.73 -10.03
CA ALA A 77 26.08 -29.27 -8.70
C ALA A 77 25.03 -28.83 -7.66
N GLY A 78 24.04 -28.02 -8.06
CA GLY A 78 22.99 -27.49 -7.19
C GLY A 78 23.45 -26.32 -6.32
N MET A 79 24.56 -25.65 -6.65
CA MET A 79 25.04 -24.48 -5.93
C MET A 79 24.38 -23.21 -6.47
N PRO A 80 23.93 -22.29 -5.59
CA PRO A 80 23.26 -21.07 -6.02
C PRO A 80 24.24 -20.14 -6.77
N LEU A 81 23.84 -19.74 -7.97
CA LEU A 81 24.47 -18.72 -8.77
C LEU A 81 23.78 -17.37 -8.49
N VAL A 82 24.57 -16.37 -8.10
CA VAL A 82 24.08 -14.99 -7.88
C VAL A 82 24.55 -14.14 -9.05
N PRO A 83 23.75 -14.01 -10.13
CA PRO A 83 24.12 -13.17 -11.27
C PRO A 83 24.07 -11.68 -10.88
N GLU A 84 24.80 -10.86 -11.64
CA GLU A 84 24.72 -9.40 -11.52
C GLU A 84 23.28 -8.89 -11.72
N LEU A 85 22.96 -7.78 -11.05
CA LEU A 85 21.66 -7.12 -11.20
C LEU A 85 21.56 -6.49 -12.60
N ILE A 86 20.63 -7.00 -13.40
CA ILE A 86 20.31 -6.44 -14.72
C ILE A 86 19.32 -5.28 -14.54
N LEU A 87 19.72 -4.04 -14.78
CA LEU A 87 18.87 -2.86 -14.54
C LEU A 87 17.90 -2.54 -15.71
N THR A 88 17.30 -3.57 -16.31
CA THR A 88 16.28 -3.41 -17.35
C THR A 88 14.88 -3.32 -16.72
N GLN A 89 13.92 -2.65 -17.38
CA GLN A 89 12.53 -2.59 -16.90
C GLN A 89 11.92 -3.98 -16.72
N GLU A 90 12.21 -4.90 -17.66
CA GLU A 90 11.73 -6.28 -17.63
C GLU A 90 12.25 -7.06 -16.41
N TYR A 91 13.56 -6.99 -16.14
CA TYR A 91 14.13 -7.64 -14.96
C TYR A 91 13.64 -7.00 -13.65
N LEU A 92 13.48 -5.67 -13.63
CA LEU A 92 12.94 -4.94 -12.49
C LEU A 92 11.48 -5.30 -12.15
N GLN A 93 10.77 -5.91 -13.09
CA GLN A 93 9.39 -6.41 -12.94
C GLN A 93 9.34 -7.94 -12.79
N SER A 94 10.48 -8.63 -12.84
CA SER A 94 10.53 -10.08 -12.83
C SER A 94 10.21 -10.69 -11.46
N ASP A 95 9.62 -11.88 -11.52
CA ASP A 95 9.42 -12.78 -10.40
C ASP A 95 10.72 -13.14 -9.68
N GLU A 96 11.82 -13.28 -10.43
CA GLU A 96 13.16 -13.57 -9.91
C GLU A 96 13.60 -12.49 -8.92
N LEU A 97 13.60 -11.23 -9.36
CA LEU A 97 13.97 -10.10 -8.52
C LEU A 97 13.03 -9.98 -7.32
N MET A 98 11.72 -10.15 -7.53
CA MET A 98 10.74 -10.07 -6.45
C MET A 98 10.98 -11.11 -5.35
N LYS A 99 11.27 -12.36 -5.73
CA LYS A 99 11.60 -13.44 -4.77
C LYS A 99 12.89 -13.15 -4.01
N ARG A 100 13.93 -12.60 -4.67
CA ARG A 100 15.18 -12.19 -4.00
C ARG A 100 14.96 -11.07 -2.98
N ILE A 101 14.17 -10.07 -3.35
CA ILE A 101 13.86 -8.97 -2.44
C ILE A 101 13.01 -9.50 -1.26
N LEU A 102 12.04 -10.40 -1.51
CA LEU A 102 11.24 -11.06 -0.48
C LEU A 102 12.12 -11.81 0.52
N LEU A 103 13.08 -12.59 0.03
CA LEU A 103 14.04 -13.29 0.87
C LEU A 103 14.85 -12.31 1.72
N SER A 104 15.38 -11.23 1.12
CA SER A 104 16.11 -10.19 1.84
C SER A 104 15.27 -9.51 2.93
N THR A 105 14.00 -9.21 2.65
CA THR A 105 13.06 -8.60 3.60
C THR A 105 12.80 -9.49 4.80
N ILE A 106 12.54 -10.79 4.60
CA ILE A 106 12.24 -11.71 5.71
C ILE A 106 13.47 -12.01 6.57
N THR A 107 14.67 -11.86 6.01
CA THR A 107 15.94 -12.03 6.73
C THR A 107 16.46 -10.74 7.39
N ASN A 108 15.79 -9.60 7.21
CA ASN A 108 16.18 -8.30 7.77
C ASN A 108 15.04 -7.68 8.61
N LYS A 109 15.35 -6.60 9.35
CA LYS A 109 14.31 -5.78 10.00
C LYS A 109 13.40 -5.18 8.90
N SER A 110 12.10 -5.37 9.04
CA SER A 110 11.10 -5.45 7.97
C SER A 110 11.09 -4.31 6.94
N TYR A 111 11.03 -4.65 5.64
CA TYR A 111 10.65 -3.72 4.56
C TYR A 111 9.59 -4.28 3.62
N LEU A 112 8.53 -3.49 3.45
CA LEU A 112 7.39 -3.74 2.59
C LEU A 112 7.80 -3.74 1.10
N LEU A 113 7.46 -4.79 0.36
CA LEU A 113 7.78 -4.94 -1.08
C LEU A 113 6.61 -4.54 -1.97
N SER A 114 6.67 -4.67 -3.29
CA SER A 114 5.45 -4.53 -4.12
C SER A 114 5.56 -5.47 -5.30
N GLY A 115 4.57 -6.35 -5.53
CA GLY A 115 4.41 -7.09 -6.79
C GLY A 115 3.84 -6.21 -7.92
N SER A 116 3.41 -6.84 -9.02
CA SER A 116 2.84 -6.18 -10.21
C SER A 116 1.87 -5.05 -9.85
N TYR A 117 2.00 -3.92 -10.55
CA TYR A 117 1.13 -2.76 -10.35
C TYR A 117 -0.29 -3.03 -10.87
N GLU A 118 -0.45 -3.80 -11.95
CA GLU A 118 -1.76 -4.20 -12.45
C GLU A 118 -2.51 -5.01 -11.39
N ASP A 119 -1.86 -6.02 -10.81
CA ASP A 119 -2.45 -6.86 -9.76
C ASP A 119 -2.78 -6.05 -8.52
N TYR A 120 -1.86 -5.19 -8.06
CA TYR A 120 -2.12 -4.29 -6.94
C TYR A 120 -3.36 -3.43 -7.22
N SER A 121 -3.43 -2.79 -8.40
CA SER A 121 -4.55 -1.92 -8.75
C SER A 121 -5.86 -2.69 -8.81
N PHE A 122 -5.85 -3.92 -9.32
CA PHE A 122 -7.01 -4.79 -9.37
C PHE A 122 -7.51 -5.15 -7.95
N TYR A 123 -6.62 -5.65 -7.09
CA TYR A 123 -6.98 -6.07 -5.73
C TYR A 123 -7.31 -4.88 -4.81
N GLU A 124 -6.65 -3.74 -4.98
CA GLU A 124 -6.97 -2.49 -4.28
C GLU A 124 -8.41 -2.07 -4.59
N GLN A 125 -8.80 -2.07 -5.87
CA GLN A 125 -10.16 -1.78 -6.26
C GLN A 125 -11.17 -2.78 -5.66
N LYS A 126 -10.88 -4.08 -5.72
CA LYS A 126 -11.74 -5.12 -5.12
C LYS A 126 -11.86 -4.97 -3.60
N GLY A 127 -10.78 -4.60 -2.93
CA GLY A 127 -10.78 -4.29 -1.50
C GLY A 127 -11.71 -3.12 -1.17
N TRP A 128 -11.66 -2.04 -1.96
CA TRP A 128 -12.56 -0.90 -1.79
C TRP A 128 -14.03 -1.24 -2.07
N GLU A 129 -14.32 -2.06 -3.09
CA GLU A 129 -15.70 -2.54 -3.35
C GLU A 129 -16.24 -3.26 -2.10
N LYS A 130 -15.42 -4.12 -1.48
CA LYS A 130 -15.80 -4.86 -0.26
C LYS A 130 -15.92 -3.96 0.97
N ILE A 131 -15.04 -2.97 1.16
CA ILE A 131 -15.14 -2.01 2.28
C ILE A 131 -16.45 -1.23 2.17
N VAL A 132 -16.79 -0.75 0.97
CA VAL A 132 -18.06 -0.04 0.74
C VAL A 132 -19.24 -0.92 1.11
N GLU A 133 -19.30 -2.14 0.60
CA GLU A 133 -20.35 -3.12 0.93
C GLU A 133 -20.46 -3.35 2.44
N VAL A 134 -19.35 -3.60 3.14
CA VAL A 134 -19.33 -3.85 4.59
C VAL A 134 -19.83 -2.63 5.38
N ILE A 135 -19.36 -1.43 5.07
CA ILE A 135 -19.75 -0.22 5.80
C ILE A 135 -21.23 0.10 5.57
N PHE A 136 -21.73 -0.03 4.34
CA PHE A 136 -23.16 0.16 4.07
C PHE A 136 -24.00 -0.90 4.77
N TYR A 137 -23.56 -2.15 4.81
CA TYR A 137 -24.24 -3.20 5.55
C TYR A 137 -24.29 -2.90 7.06
N MET A 138 -23.17 -2.48 7.65
CA MET A 138 -23.10 -2.04 9.06
C MET A 138 -24.04 -0.86 9.34
N ASN A 139 -24.27 0.00 8.33
CA ASN A 139 -25.20 1.12 8.39
C ASN A 139 -26.64 0.76 7.95
N ASN A 140 -27.01 -0.52 7.93
CA ASN A 140 -28.34 -0.99 7.50
C ASN A 140 -28.76 -0.48 6.10
N ASN A 141 -27.78 -0.33 5.20
CA ASN A 141 -27.91 0.19 3.84
C ASN A 141 -28.59 1.57 3.75
N GLN A 142 -28.55 2.37 4.82
CA GLN A 142 -29.06 3.74 4.78
C GLN A 142 -28.08 4.66 4.02
N PRO A 143 -28.59 5.74 3.38
CA PRO A 143 -27.73 6.70 2.69
C PRO A 143 -26.65 7.29 3.61
N LEU A 144 -25.41 7.34 3.11
CA LEU A 144 -24.26 7.89 3.84
C LEU A 144 -23.62 9.04 3.09
N LYS A 145 -23.21 10.08 3.83
CA LYS A 145 -22.23 11.06 3.36
C LYS A 145 -20.82 10.51 3.52
N GLN A 146 -19.88 11.05 2.75
CA GLN A 146 -18.46 10.65 2.79
C GLN A 146 -17.87 10.78 4.20
N ASP A 147 -18.19 11.85 4.93
CA ASP A 147 -17.71 12.05 6.31
C ASP A 147 -18.27 10.98 7.26
N SER A 148 -19.56 10.66 7.15
CA SER A 148 -20.18 9.60 7.97
C SER A 148 -19.62 8.22 7.64
N PHE A 149 -19.29 7.97 6.38
CA PHE A 149 -18.62 6.75 5.94
C PHE A 149 -17.21 6.66 6.54
N LEU A 150 -16.44 7.76 6.55
CA LEU A 150 -15.12 7.82 7.18
C LEU A 150 -15.19 7.52 8.69
N GLU A 151 -16.17 8.10 9.39
CA GLU A 151 -16.35 7.81 10.82
C GLU A 151 -16.58 6.32 11.05
N LEU A 152 -17.44 5.69 10.23
CA LEU A 152 -17.69 4.25 10.29
C LEU A 152 -16.50 3.37 9.90
N MET A 153 -15.49 3.90 9.20
CA MET A 153 -14.22 3.19 8.97
C MET A 153 -13.28 3.29 10.18
N ILE A 154 -13.38 4.38 10.94
CA ILE A 154 -12.49 4.70 12.07
C ILE A 154 -13.08 4.24 13.41
N SER A 155 -14.39 4.05 13.51
CA SER A 155 -15.07 3.58 14.71
C SER A 155 -16.50 3.15 14.38
N ASN A 156 -17.01 2.13 15.07
CA ASN A 156 -18.43 1.77 15.01
C ASN A 156 -19.17 2.09 16.32
N GLY A 157 -18.58 2.93 17.18
CA GLY A 157 -19.09 3.28 18.50
C GLY A 157 -18.68 2.30 19.62
N GLU A 158 -18.42 1.04 19.28
CA GLU A 158 -17.99 0.01 20.25
C GLU A 158 -16.49 -0.31 20.14
N ARG A 159 -15.96 -0.34 18.92
CA ARG A 159 -14.58 -0.68 18.59
C ARG A 159 -13.95 0.42 17.76
N THR A 160 -12.63 0.57 17.89
CA THR A 160 -11.87 1.45 17.01
C THR A 160 -11.66 0.76 15.67
N GLY A 161 -11.52 1.55 14.60
CA GLY A 161 -11.27 1.08 13.23
C GLY A 161 -10.07 0.15 13.16
N ARG A 162 -9.08 0.36 14.03
CA ARG A 162 -7.92 -0.52 14.20
C ARG A 162 -8.33 -1.96 14.52
N ASP A 163 -9.39 -2.14 15.30
CA ASP A 163 -9.82 -3.43 15.83
C ASP A 163 -10.61 -4.27 14.81
N TYR A 164 -11.15 -3.68 13.74
CA TYR A 164 -12.00 -4.40 12.77
C TYR A 164 -11.70 -4.12 11.29
N LEU A 165 -11.05 -3.00 10.94
CA LEU A 165 -10.65 -2.66 9.57
C LEU A 165 -9.18 -2.23 9.44
N GLY A 166 -8.46 -2.08 10.56
CA GLY A 166 -7.07 -1.67 10.61
C GLY A 166 -6.82 -0.16 10.44
N TYR A 167 -7.85 0.69 10.48
CA TYR A 167 -7.69 2.15 10.33
C TYR A 167 -7.45 2.85 11.68
N MET A 168 -6.39 3.67 11.74
CA MET A 168 -6.08 4.46 12.93
C MET A 168 -6.80 5.82 12.91
N ASN A 169 -7.25 6.28 14.07
CA ASN A 169 -7.78 7.64 14.23
C ASN A 169 -6.64 8.66 14.41
N LYS A 170 -5.96 9.00 13.31
CA LYS A 170 -4.91 10.04 13.28
C LYS A 170 -5.15 10.97 12.09
N GLU A 171 -4.89 12.27 12.27
CA GLU A 171 -5.11 13.29 11.24
C GLU A 171 -4.52 12.95 9.85
N PRO A 172 -3.26 12.46 9.73
CA PRO A 172 -2.72 12.07 8.42
C PRO A 172 -3.51 10.94 7.74
N VAL A 173 -4.00 9.98 8.53
CA VAL A 173 -4.81 8.85 8.03
C VAL A 173 -6.19 9.35 7.59
N ARG A 174 -6.80 10.24 8.39
CA ARG A 174 -8.10 10.85 8.07
C ARG A 174 -8.05 11.60 6.74
N ASN A 175 -7.06 12.49 6.58
CA ASN A 175 -6.88 13.26 5.34
C ASN A 175 -6.69 12.37 4.11
N TYR A 176 -5.87 11.31 4.24
CA TYR A 176 -5.68 10.33 3.17
C TYR A 176 -6.98 9.61 2.82
N LEU A 177 -7.70 9.11 3.82
CA LEU A 177 -8.95 8.38 3.63
C LEU A 177 -10.04 9.27 3.04
N THR A 178 -10.19 10.52 3.48
CA THR A 178 -11.14 11.48 2.89
C THR A 178 -10.93 11.63 1.39
N ASN A 179 -9.68 11.87 0.98
CA ASN A 179 -9.35 12.00 -0.44
C ASN A 179 -9.63 10.71 -1.22
N LYS A 180 -9.27 9.55 -0.64
CA LYS A 180 -9.51 8.25 -1.27
C LYS A 180 -10.99 7.88 -1.35
N ILE A 181 -11.77 8.16 -0.31
CA ILE A 181 -13.22 7.94 -0.32
C ILE A 181 -13.86 8.76 -1.43
N ASN A 182 -13.48 10.04 -1.58
CA ASN A 182 -13.99 10.89 -2.66
C ASN A 182 -13.64 10.34 -4.04
N GLU A 183 -12.40 9.92 -4.25
CA GLU A 183 -11.95 9.26 -5.49
C GLU A 183 -12.78 7.99 -5.78
N LYS A 184 -12.89 7.09 -4.80
CA LYS A 184 -13.55 5.79 -4.98
C LYS A 184 -15.06 5.91 -5.13
N PHE A 185 -15.71 6.83 -4.42
CA PHE A 185 -17.13 7.09 -4.56
C PHE A 185 -17.45 7.55 -5.98
N ASN A 186 -16.66 8.48 -6.54
CA ASN A 186 -16.83 8.93 -7.92
C ASN A 186 -16.67 7.78 -8.93
N ILE A 187 -15.71 6.87 -8.71
CA ILE A 187 -15.53 5.68 -9.55
C ILE A 187 -16.74 4.74 -9.43
N PHE A 188 -17.21 4.48 -8.21
CA PHE A 188 -18.29 3.54 -7.94
C PHE A 188 -19.67 4.05 -8.36
N LEU A 189 -19.91 5.36 -8.31
CA LEU A 189 -21.09 6.00 -8.90
C LEU A 189 -21.11 5.78 -10.42
N LYS A 190 -19.99 6.02 -11.11
CA LYS A 190 -19.87 5.79 -12.56
C LYS A 190 -20.06 4.31 -12.95
N LYS A 191 -19.64 3.39 -12.08
CA LYS A 191 -19.82 1.94 -12.28
C LYS A 191 -21.21 1.44 -11.88
N GLY A 192 -22.08 2.29 -11.30
CA GLY A 192 -23.40 1.90 -10.81
C GLY A 192 -23.40 1.08 -9.52
N LEU A 193 -22.25 0.94 -8.86
CA LEU A 193 -22.13 0.25 -7.56
C LEU A 193 -22.65 1.11 -6.41
N LEU A 194 -22.55 2.43 -6.55
CA LEU A 194 -23.20 3.41 -5.68
C LEU A 194 -24.27 4.17 -6.47
N LYS A 195 -25.29 4.67 -5.76
CA LYS A 195 -26.33 5.54 -6.31
C LYS A 195 -26.53 6.76 -5.42
N GLU A 196 -26.74 7.92 -6.03
CA GLU A 196 -27.10 9.13 -5.28
C GLU A 196 -28.53 9.05 -4.74
N GLU A 197 -28.70 9.41 -3.47
CA GLU A 197 -30.00 9.51 -2.81
C GLU A 197 -30.10 10.72 -1.89
N TYR A 198 -31.31 11.02 -1.43
CA TYR A 198 -31.52 12.07 -0.46
C TYR A 198 -30.69 11.80 0.80
N LYS A 199 -29.79 12.74 1.14
CA LYS A 199 -28.82 12.72 2.25
C LYS A 199 -27.50 11.96 2.02
N GLY A 200 -27.21 11.45 0.82
CA GLY A 200 -25.88 10.88 0.54
C GLY A 200 -25.85 9.94 -0.66
N VAL A 201 -25.10 8.85 -0.53
CA VAL A 201 -25.10 7.74 -1.50
C VAL A 201 -25.52 6.45 -0.81
N VAL A 202 -26.08 5.52 -1.58
CA VAL A 202 -26.43 4.17 -1.15
C VAL A 202 -25.67 3.13 -1.97
N TYR A 203 -25.44 1.97 -1.36
CA TYR A 203 -24.90 0.81 -2.06
C TYR A 203 -25.96 0.17 -2.96
N ASN A 204 -25.60 -0.08 -4.21
CA ASN A 204 -26.48 -0.59 -5.28
C ASN A 204 -25.98 -1.94 -5.83
N GLY A 205 -25.19 -2.69 -5.06
CA GLY A 205 -24.81 -4.06 -5.41
C GLY A 205 -25.96 -5.04 -5.19
N GLU A 206 -26.10 -6.01 -6.09
CA GLU A 206 -27.00 -7.17 -5.88
C GLU A 206 -26.49 -8.02 -4.71
N ARG A 207 -27.42 -8.60 -3.94
CA ARG A 207 -27.14 -9.50 -2.81
C ARG A 207 -26.64 -10.86 -3.26
#